data_AF-K0VID6-F1
#
_entry.id   AF-K0VID6-F1
#
_cell.length_a   1.000
_cell.length_b   1.000
_cell.length_c   1.000
_cell.angle_alpha   90.00
_cell.angle_beta   90.00
_cell.angle_gamma   90.00
#
_symmetry.space_group_name_H-M   'P 1'
#
loop_
_entity.id
_entity.type
_entity.pdbx_description
1 polymer ?
#
loop_
_entity_poly.entity_id
_entity_poly.type
_entity_poly.pdbx_seq_one_letter_code
_entity_poly.pdbx_strand_id
1 'polypeptide(L)'
;TARRRIDRWLAGEVARADVFAAEKGRDAYAFEPILSPYLDVIKTGFRIRTPFSRTVVEELRQVPFAQWNGDLRVWEVPFASYDELQHRWDAIEAAAKRAEPEERRKRAEARRGSEDEAKARRRSAERRRRRLPVPADDLPPVERPVATSAYGIIVVTDITGEVVDPDPVAEFYPDAGAEDVWATWRLPTLEELIHTWPARTVAGEPERRRGWWQPDIGELREARRTARSRERRKAR
;
A
#
# COMPACT_ATOMS: atom_id res chain seq x y z
N THR A 1 -31.54 23.89 27.46
CA THR A 1 -30.11 23.80 27.87
C THR A 1 -29.22 23.00 26.89
N ALA A 2 -29.46 23.09 25.57
CA ALA A 2 -28.53 22.58 24.54
C ALA A 2 -27.90 23.70 23.69
N ARG A 3 -28.62 24.83 23.55
CA ARG A 3 -28.22 26.00 22.76
C ARG A 3 -26.93 26.69 23.27
N ARG A 4 -26.80 26.88 24.59
CA ARG A 4 -25.59 27.44 25.23
C ARG A 4 -24.30 26.60 25.06
N ARG A 5 -24.42 25.32 24.70
CA ARG A 5 -23.26 24.43 24.44
C ARG A 5 -22.81 24.49 22.99
N ILE A 6 -23.77 24.64 22.06
CA ILE A 6 -23.52 24.84 20.63
C ILE A 6 -22.94 26.24 20.39
N ASP A 7 -23.45 27.27 21.08
CA ASP A 7 -22.91 28.63 20.98
C ASP A 7 -21.46 28.72 21.50
N ARG A 8 -21.10 27.90 22.51
CA ARG A 8 -19.72 27.81 23.03
C ARG A 8 -18.78 27.07 22.06
N TRP A 9 -19.31 26.11 21.30
CA TRP A 9 -18.55 25.38 20.29
C TRP A 9 -18.36 26.22 19.02
N LEU A 10 -19.42 26.89 18.55
CA LEU A 10 -19.36 27.87 17.45
C LEU A 10 -18.48 29.07 17.80
N ALA A 11 -18.51 29.59 19.03
CA ALA A 11 -17.59 30.64 19.47
C ALA A 11 -16.12 30.17 19.51
N GLY A 12 -15.88 28.88 19.78
CA GLY A 12 -14.54 28.28 19.69
C GLY A 12 -14.07 27.98 18.27
N GLU A 13 -14.99 27.80 17.31
CA GLU A 13 -14.69 27.64 15.88
C GLU A 13 -14.52 29.01 15.20
N VAL A 14 -15.33 30.01 15.55
CA VAL A 14 -15.23 31.40 15.05
C VAL A 14 -14.01 32.09 15.64
N ALA A 15 -13.68 31.91 16.92
CA ALA A 15 -12.42 32.40 17.48
C ALA A 15 -11.18 31.69 16.91
N ARG A 16 -11.31 30.43 16.46
CA ARG A 16 -10.25 29.72 15.71
C ARG A 16 -10.14 30.17 14.26
N ALA A 17 -11.21 30.71 13.66
CA ALA A 17 -11.17 31.35 12.35
C ALA A 17 -10.67 32.81 12.41
N ASP A 18 -10.96 33.53 13.50
CA ASP A 18 -10.63 34.95 13.66
C ASP A 18 -9.15 35.21 14.00
N VAL A 19 -8.45 34.27 14.64
CA VAL A 19 -6.99 34.40 14.86
C VAL A 19 -6.22 34.40 13.53
N PHE A 20 -6.80 33.88 12.45
CA PHE A 20 -6.19 33.86 11.12
C PHE A 20 -6.67 34.99 10.19
N ALA A 21 -7.58 35.85 10.65
CA ALA A 21 -8.16 36.91 9.82
C ALA A 21 -7.54 38.31 10.04
N ALA A 22 -6.76 38.54 11.11
CA ALA A 22 -6.45 39.91 11.55
C ALA A 22 -4.98 40.37 11.58
N GLU A 23 -3.95 39.52 11.32
CA GLU A 23 -2.57 39.99 11.58
C GLU A 23 -1.49 39.65 10.53
N LYS A 24 -1.84 39.11 9.37
CA LYS A 24 -0.88 38.94 8.25
C LYS A 24 -1.39 39.45 6.91
N GLY A 25 -2.24 40.48 6.97
CA GLY A 25 -2.74 41.20 5.80
C GLY A 25 -1.74 42.15 5.13
N ARG A 26 -0.47 42.26 5.60
CA ARG A 26 0.53 43.19 5.03
C ARG A 26 1.97 42.74 5.24
N ASP A 27 2.37 41.61 4.67
CA ASP A 27 3.76 41.49 4.22
C ASP A 27 3.83 40.58 2.98
N ALA A 28 3.62 41.21 1.83
CA ALA A 28 3.28 40.56 0.58
C ALA A 28 4.46 40.34 -0.37
N TYR A 29 5.73 40.56 0.04
CA TYR A 29 6.84 40.64 -0.94
C TYR A 29 8.24 40.14 -0.50
N ALA A 30 8.34 39.16 0.40
CA ALA A 30 9.66 38.53 0.69
C ALA A 30 9.60 37.01 0.89
N PHE A 31 8.71 36.31 0.18
CA PHE A 31 8.82 34.86 0.06
C PHE A 31 9.81 34.56 -1.07
N GLU A 32 10.90 33.83 -0.81
CA GLU A 32 11.72 33.26 -1.89
C GLU A 32 10.85 32.26 -2.66
N PRO A 33 10.42 32.56 -3.90
CA PRO A 33 9.47 31.71 -4.58
C PRO A 33 10.11 30.35 -4.84
N ILE A 34 9.43 29.28 -4.44
CA ILE A 34 9.75 27.93 -4.89
C ILE A 34 9.52 27.89 -6.42
N LEU A 35 10.60 27.95 -7.19
CA LEU A 35 10.54 27.87 -8.65
C LEU A 35 10.60 26.40 -9.07
N SER A 36 9.43 25.80 -9.28
CA SER A 36 9.33 24.41 -9.73
C SER A 36 8.23 24.19 -10.75
N PRO A 37 8.44 23.34 -11.77
CA PRO A 37 7.44 23.06 -12.81
C PRO A 37 6.19 22.34 -12.30
N TYR A 38 6.19 21.85 -11.05
CA TYR A 38 5.07 21.14 -10.45
C TYR A 38 4.24 22.01 -9.49
N LEU A 39 4.62 23.28 -9.28
CA LEU A 39 3.98 24.19 -8.33
C LEU A 39 3.36 25.38 -9.05
N ASP A 40 2.04 25.50 -8.95
CA ASP A 40 1.29 26.67 -9.40
C ASP A 40 0.80 27.47 -8.18
N VAL A 41 0.93 28.79 -8.20
CA VAL A 41 0.34 29.67 -7.16
C VAL A 41 -1.10 30.02 -7.54
N ILE A 42 -2.04 29.83 -6.62
CA ILE A 42 -3.46 30.16 -6.78
C ILE A 42 -3.90 31.16 -5.72
N LYS A 43 -5.08 31.77 -5.90
CA LYS A 43 -5.60 32.80 -4.97
C LYS A 43 -5.70 32.34 -3.52
N THR A 44 -5.90 31.04 -3.30
CA THR A 44 -6.11 30.44 -1.97
C THR A 44 -4.86 29.74 -1.40
N GLY A 45 -3.74 29.72 -2.14
CA GLY A 45 -2.52 29.00 -1.74
C GLY A 45 -1.73 28.47 -2.92
N PHE A 46 -1.29 27.23 -2.82
CA PHE A 46 -0.50 26.53 -3.82
C PHE A 46 -1.25 25.33 -4.37
N ARG A 47 -1.02 25.05 -5.65
CA ARG A 47 -1.51 23.88 -6.35
C ARG A 47 -0.33 23.08 -6.86
N ILE A 48 -0.29 21.80 -6.51
CA ILE A 48 0.83 20.92 -6.83
C ILE A 48 0.36 19.86 -7.82
N ARG A 49 0.97 19.84 -9.01
CA ARG A 49 0.70 18.90 -10.10
C ARG A 49 1.94 18.06 -10.37
N THR A 50 2.07 16.97 -9.63
CA THR A 50 3.16 16.00 -9.79
C THR A 50 2.66 14.69 -10.42
N PRO A 51 3.52 13.96 -11.16
CA PRO A 51 3.27 12.55 -11.45
C PRO A 51 3.00 11.75 -10.18
N PHE A 52 2.15 10.72 -10.26
CA PHE A 52 1.83 9.89 -9.10
C PHE A 52 3.08 9.15 -8.60
N SER A 53 3.47 9.47 -7.37
CA SER A 53 4.54 8.80 -6.63
C SER A 53 4.10 8.59 -5.20
N ARG A 54 4.28 7.38 -4.68
CA ARG A 54 3.94 7.05 -3.29
C ARG A 54 4.71 7.94 -2.31
N THR A 55 5.99 8.19 -2.59
CA THR A 55 6.83 9.09 -1.81
C THR A 55 6.30 10.52 -1.82
N VAL A 56 5.91 11.05 -2.99
CA VAL A 56 5.31 12.40 -3.08
C VAL A 56 4.03 12.50 -2.26
N VAL A 57 3.17 11.48 -2.34
CA VAL A 57 1.92 11.43 -1.56
C VAL A 57 2.19 11.34 -0.06
N GLU A 58 3.21 10.57 0.35
CA GLU A 58 3.61 10.44 1.75
C GLU A 58 4.15 11.76 2.30
N GLU A 59 4.99 12.47 1.55
CA GLU A 59 5.49 13.81 1.93
C GLU A 59 4.39 14.86 1.98
N LEU A 60 3.51 14.93 0.97
CA LEU A 60 2.42 15.91 0.94
C LEU A 60 1.39 15.70 2.06
N ARG A 61 1.23 14.47 2.56
CA ARG A 61 0.38 14.19 3.73
C ARG A 61 0.97 14.71 5.04
N GLN A 62 2.27 14.96 5.10
CA GLN A 62 2.90 15.55 6.28
C GLN A 62 2.73 17.07 6.33
N VAL A 63 2.44 17.70 5.19
CA VAL A 63 2.18 19.14 5.13
C VAL A 63 0.80 19.44 5.74
N PRO A 64 0.71 20.30 6.77
CA PRO A 64 -0.56 20.68 7.38
C PRO A 64 -1.54 21.22 6.34
N PHE A 65 -2.83 20.89 6.51
CA PHE A 65 -3.91 21.37 5.65
C PHE A 65 -3.77 21.08 4.16
N ALA A 66 -2.79 20.26 3.75
CA ALA A 66 -2.69 19.78 2.39
C ALA A 66 -3.89 18.87 2.08
N GLN A 67 -4.62 19.22 1.02
CA GLN A 67 -5.81 18.49 0.60
C GLN A 67 -5.66 17.98 -0.82
N TRP A 68 -6.19 16.78 -1.06
CA TRP A 68 -6.29 16.23 -2.41
C TRP A 68 -7.58 16.68 -3.06
N ASN A 69 -7.48 17.45 -4.15
CA ASN A 69 -8.61 17.79 -5.00
C ASN A 69 -8.80 16.69 -6.05
N GLY A 70 -9.83 15.87 -5.89
CA GLY A 70 -10.13 14.72 -6.74
C GLY A 70 -10.54 15.09 -8.17
N ASP A 71 -11.17 16.24 -8.36
CA ASP A 71 -11.70 16.69 -9.65
C ASP A 71 -10.58 17.16 -10.56
N LEU A 72 -9.68 17.98 -10.01
CA LEU A 72 -8.52 18.52 -10.72
C LEU A 72 -7.31 17.58 -10.68
N ARG A 73 -7.35 16.54 -9.84
CA ARG A 73 -6.23 15.61 -9.56
C ARG A 73 -4.95 16.34 -9.16
N VAL A 74 -5.09 17.32 -8.26
CA VAL A 74 -4.00 18.14 -7.74
C VAL A 74 -4.05 18.18 -6.22
N TRP A 75 -2.91 18.45 -5.61
CA TRP A 75 -2.86 18.82 -4.20
C TRP A 75 -3.03 20.32 -4.07
N GLU A 76 -3.80 20.75 -3.09
CA GLU A 76 -3.96 22.14 -2.71
C GLU A 76 -3.40 22.35 -1.31
N VAL A 77 -2.56 23.36 -1.15
CA VAL A 77 -1.88 23.67 0.11
C VAL A 77 -2.12 25.15 0.42
N PRO A 78 -2.73 25.51 1.56
CA PRO A 78 -2.91 26.91 1.93
C PRO A 78 -1.57 27.64 2.15
N PHE A 79 -1.56 28.97 1.98
CA PHE A 79 -0.36 29.78 2.26
C PHE A 79 0.16 29.63 3.69
N ALA A 80 -0.72 29.33 4.65
CA ALA A 80 -0.35 29.11 6.05
C ALA A 80 0.61 27.91 6.24
N SER A 81 0.71 27.02 5.25
CA SER A 81 1.55 25.82 5.30
C SER A 81 2.78 25.93 4.40
N TYR A 82 3.13 27.16 4.00
CA TYR A 82 4.26 27.45 3.11
C TYR A 82 5.60 26.96 3.68
N ASP A 83 5.90 27.28 4.94
CA ASP A 83 7.20 26.96 5.53
C ASP A 83 7.46 25.44 5.58
N GLU A 84 6.43 24.66 5.94
CA GLU A 84 6.51 23.20 5.93
C GLU A 84 6.56 22.63 4.50
N LEU A 85 5.83 23.24 3.56
CA LEU A 85 5.89 22.87 2.16
C LEU A 85 7.29 23.13 1.59
N GLN A 86 7.92 24.26 1.93
CA GLN A 86 9.27 24.63 1.50
C GLN A 86 10.30 23.65 2.07
N HIS A 87 10.22 23.32 3.36
CA HIS A 87 11.12 22.36 3.99
C HIS A 87 11.11 20.98 3.31
N ARG A 88 9.93 20.54 2.83
CA ARG A 88 9.76 19.25 2.16
C ARG A 88 9.89 19.31 0.64
N TRP A 89 10.00 20.51 0.06
CA TRP A 89 9.88 20.70 -1.37
C TRP A 89 10.96 19.93 -2.14
N ASP A 90 12.21 19.94 -1.66
CA ASP A 90 13.31 19.22 -2.30
C ASP A 90 13.05 17.72 -2.39
N ALA A 91 12.48 17.12 -1.34
CA ALA A 91 12.12 15.71 -1.32
C ALA A 91 10.96 15.42 -2.28
N ILE A 92 9.94 16.28 -2.29
CA ILE A 92 8.78 16.19 -3.18
C ILE A 92 9.22 16.31 -4.64
N GLU A 93 10.05 17.30 -4.97
CA GLU A 93 10.51 17.55 -6.33
C GLU A 93 11.45 16.44 -6.81
N ALA A 94 12.40 15.99 -5.99
CA ALA A 94 13.26 14.87 -6.33
C ALA A 94 12.45 13.59 -6.55
N ALA A 95 11.43 13.34 -5.73
CA ALA A 95 10.54 12.20 -5.89
C ALA A 95 9.63 12.33 -7.13
N ALA A 96 9.19 13.55 -7.48
CA ALA A 96 8.41 13.84 -8.67
C ALA A 96 9.25 13.64 -9.95
N LYS A 97 10.46 14.21 -10.01
CA LYS A 97 11.43 14.03 -11.11
C LYS A 97 11.75 12.54 -11.33
N ARG A 98 12.02 11.78 -10.26
CA ARG A 98 12.23 10.32 -10.37
C ARG A 98 10.99 9.59 -10.87
N ALA A 99 9.79 10.06 -10.54
CA ALA A 99 8.54 9.46 -10.93
C ALA A 99 8.08 9.84 -12.34
N GLU A 100 8.79 10.77 -13.01
CA GLU A 100 8.50 11.13 -14.39
C GLU A 100 8.54 9.88 -15.29
N PRO A 101 7.56 9.72 -16.19
CA PRO A 101 7.46 8.55 -17.05
C PRO A 101 8.75 8.23 -17.83
N GLU A 102 9.50 9.25 -18.25
CA GLU A 102 10.75 9.09 -18.99
C GLU A 102 11.89 8.60 -18.10
N GLU A 103 12.08 9.16 -16.91
CA GLU A 103 13.07 8.69 -15.93
C GLU A 103 12.70 7.32 -15.35
N ARG A 104 11.40 6.98 -15.31
CA ARG A 104 10.95 5.61 -15.02
C ARG A 104 11.30 4.64 -16.15
N ARG A 105 11.14 5.05 -17.42
CA ARG A 105 11.51 4.24 -18.60
C ARG A 105 13.01 4.02 -18.68
N LYS A 106 13.83 5.08 -18.57
CA LYS A 106 15.30 4.97 -18.55
C LYS A 106 15.79 4.05 -17.43
N ARG A 107 15.21 4.12 -16.23
CA ARG A 107 15.57 3.20 -15.13
C ARG A 107 15.08 1.77 -15.34
N ALA A 108 13.95 1.58 -16.00
CA ALA A 108 13.47 0.26 -16.39
C ALA A 108 14.36 -0.35 -17.49
N GLU A 109 14.80 0.46 -18.45
CA GLU A 109 15.73 0.08 -19.51
C GLU A 109 17.14 -0.20 -18.97
N ALA A 110 17.64 0.61 -18.04
CA ALA A 110 18.92 0.35 -17.37
C ALA A 110 18.88 -0.88 -16.45
N ARG A 111 17.71 -1.24 -15.91
CA ARG A 111 17.49 -2.50 -15.19
C ARG A 111 17.15 -3.67 -16.11
N ARG A 112 16.96 -3.42 -17.42
CA ARG A 112 16.56 -4.44 -18.37
C ARG A 112 17.70 -5.43 -18.55
N GLY A 113 17.46 -6.67 -18.17
CA GLY A 113 18.48 -7.72 -18.17
C GLY A 113 19.31 -7.80 -16.88
N SER A 114 18.93 -7.09 -15.81
CA SER A 114 19.52 -7.34 -14.49
C SER A 114 19.11 -8.71 -13.96
N GLU A 115 19.96 -9.30 -13.12
CA GLU A 115 19.66 -10.55 -12.44
C GLU A 115 18.39 -10.45 -11.59
N ASP A 116 18.15 -9.28 -10.98
CA ASP A 116 16.94 -8.98 -10.22
C ASP A 116 15.66 -9.05 -11.07
N GLU A 117 15.71 -8.55 -12.31
CA GLU A 117 14.57 -8.65 -13.23
C GLU A 117 14.33 -10.10 -13.63
N ALA A 118 15.40 -10.84 -13.95
CA ALA A 118 15.30 -12.26 -14.28
C ALA A 118 14.70 -13.07 -13.12
N LYS A 119 15.16 -12.82 -11.88
CA LYS A 119 14.63 -13.43 -10.65
C LYS A 119 13.18 -13.04 -10.39
N ALA A 120 12.81 -11.78 -10.60
CA ALA A 120 11.42 -11.33 -10.47
C ALA A 120 10.51 -12.01 -11.52
N ARG A 121 10.99 -12.15 -12.76
CA ARG A 121 10.26 -12.85 -13.84
C ARG A 121 10.08 -14.32 -13.54
N ARG A 122 11.12 -15.01 -13.04
CA ARG A 122 11.03 -16.41 -12.59
C ARG A 122 10.02 -16.58 -11.46
N ARG A 123 10.10 -15.75 -10.40
CA ARG A 123 9.12 -15.74 -9.29
C ARG A 123 7.69 -15.49 -9.78
N SER A 124 7.51 -14.56 -10.71
CA SER A 124 6.19 -14.28 -11.30
C SER A 124 5.66 -15.43 -12.16
N ALA A 125 6.54 -16.11 -12.89
CA ALA A 125 6.18 -17.31 -13.65
C ALA A 125 5.78 -18.45 -12.71
N GLU A 126 6.53 -18.70 -11.64
CA GLU A 126 6.20 -19.73 -10.65
C GLU A 126 4.87 -19.45 -9.94
N ARG A 127 4.66 -18.22 -9.47
CA ARG A 127 3.39 -17.82 -8.84
C ARG A 127 2.18 -18.01 -9.76
N ARG A 128 2.35 -17.87 -11.08
CA ARG A 128 1.26 -18.10 -12.05
C ARG A 128 0.87 -19.56 -12.19
N ARG A 129 1.74 -20.50 -11.82
CA ARG A 129 1.42 -21.94 -11.77
C ARG A 129 0.43 -22.28 -10.67
N ARG A 130 0.25 -21.40 -9.67
CA ARG A 130 -0.72 -21.56 -8.57
C ARG A 130 -0.61 -22.91 -7.84
N ARG A 131 0.62 -23.34 -7.66
CA ARG A 131 0.97 -24.52 -6.86
C ARG A 131 1.72 -24.09 -5.60
N LEU A 132 1.71 -24.95 -4.59
CA LEU A 132 2.40 -24.78 -3.32
C LEU A 132 2.85 -26.17 -2.85
N PRO A 133 4.12 -26.34 -2.43
CA PRO A 133 4.54 -27.56 -1.77
C PRO A 133 3.93 -27.61 -0.36
N VAL A 134 3.36 -28.75 0.02
CA VAL A 134 2.77 -28.97 1.34
C VAL A 134 3.26 -30.30 1.92
N PRO A 135 3.53 -30.39 3.24
CA PRO A 135 3.98 -31.64 3.85
C PRO A 135 2.94 -32.75 3.72
N ALA A 136 3.33 -33.92 3.22
CA ALA A 136 2.41 -35.06 3.05
C ALA A 136 1.75 -35.52 4.35
N ASP A 137 2.47 -35.40 5.48
CA ASP A 137 1.99 -35.80 6.81
C ASP A 137 1.06 -34.78 7.48
N ASP A 138 1.00 -33.53 7.01
CA ASP A 138 0.18 -32.46 7.60
C ASP A 138 -0.40 -31.54 6.52
N LEU A 139 -1.41 -32.06 5.84
CA LEU A 139 -2.08 -31.42 4.72
C LEU A 139 -2.96 -30.24 5.16
N PRO A 140 -2.95 -29.12 4.41
CA PRO A 140 -3.86 -28.01 4.68
C PRO A 140 -5.32 -28.38 4.39
N PRO A 141 -6.28 -27.75 5.11
CA PRO A 141 -7.69 -27.93 4.82
C PRO A 141 -8.07 -27.38 3.43
N VAL A 142 -8.70 -28.23 2.62
CA VAL A 142 -9.20 -27.86 1.29
C VAL A 142 -10.44 -26.95 1.40
N GLU A 143 -10.59 -26.01 0.46
CA GLU A 143 -11.65 -25.00 0.40
C GLU A 143 -11.72 -24.09 1.65
N ARG A 144 -10.64 -23.98 2.42
CA ARG A 144 -10.54 -23.06 3.56
C ARG A 144 -9.37 -22.08 3.38
N PRO A 145 -9.56 -20.80 3.77
CA PRO A 145 -8.46 -19.85 3.77
C PRO A 145 -7.38 -20.21 4.79
N VAL A 146 -6.14 -20.37 4.31
CA VAL A 146 -4.94 -20.64 5.09
C VAL A 146 -3.87 -19.61 4.77
N ALA A 147 -3.11 -19.19 5.78
CA ALA A 147 -1.95 -18.33 5.60
C ALA A 147 -0.73 -19.17 5.23
N THR A 148 0.14 -18.59 4.40
CA THR A 148 1.38 -19.20 3.91
C THR A 148 2.50 -18.18 3.88
N SER A 149 3.73 -18.64 4.06
CA SER A 149 4.93 -17.78 4.01
C SER A 149 5.15 -17.19 2.61
N ALA A 150 4.86 -17.96 1.55
CA ALA A 150 5.15 -17.57 0.18
C ALA A 150 4.10 -16.62 -0.44
N TYR A 151 2.81 -16.81 -0.13
CA TYR A 151 1.71 -16.18 -0.86
C TYR A 151 0.70 -15.42 0.01
N GLY A 152 0.90 -15.40 1.34
CA GLY A 152 -0.08 -14.88 2.28
C GLY A 152 -1.29 -15.80 2.37
N ILE A 153 -2.49 -15.22 2.50
CA ILE A 153 -3.72 -16.01 2.63
C ILE A 153 -4.20 -16.52 1.26
N ILE A 154 -4.29 -17.84 1.13
CA ILE A 154 -4.76 -18.57 -0.05
C ILE A 154 -5.86 -19.55 0.34
N VAL A 155 -6.60 -20.06 -0.65
CA VAL A 155 -7.49 -21.22 -0.48
C VAL A 155 -6.90 -22.37 -1.29
N VAL A 156 -6.60 -23.47 -0.61
CA VAL A 156 -6.17 -24.71 -1.27
C VAL A 156 -7.39 -25.34 -1.92
N THR A 157 -7.30 -25.61 -3.22
CA THR A 157 -8.39 -26.17 -4.03
C THR A 157 -8.26 -27.66 -4.24
N ASP A 158 -7.03 -28.16 -4.32
CA ASP A 158 -6.77 -29.59 -4.52
C ASP A 158 -5.35 -29.95 -4.06
N ILE A 159 -5.14 -31.22 -3.72
CA ILE A 159 -3.84 -31.78 -3.35
C ILE A 159 -3.57 -32.95 -4.28
N THR A 160 -2.64 -32.76 -5.20
CA THR A 160 -2.42 -33.68 -6.34
C THR A 160 -1.74 -34.99 -5.93
N GLY A 161 -1.00 -34.99 -4.82
CA GLY A 161 -0.17 -36.12 -4.39
C GLY A 161 1.12 -36.30 -5.19
N GLU A 162 1.39 -35.44 -6.18
CA GLU A 162 2.67 -35.42 -6.89
C GLU A 162 3.77 -34.90 -5.94
N VAL A 163 4.82 -35.70 -5.75
CA VAL A 163 5.96 -35.35 -4.90
C VAL A 163 6.77 -34.20 -5.51
N VAL A 164 7.17 -33.27 -4.65
CA VAL A 164 7.97 -32.10 -5.01
C VAL A 164 9.43 -32.52 -5.16
N ASP A 165 10.03 -32.19 -6.29
CA ASP A 165 11.48 -32.18 -6.43
C ASP A 165 12.01 -30.85 -5.84
N PRO A 166 12.74 -30.85 -4.70
CA PRO A 166 13.13 -29.63 -3.99
C PRO A 166 14.19 -28.81 -4.74
N ASP A 167 15.10 -29.45 -5.46
CA ASP A 167 16.22 -28.79 -6.14
C ASP A 167 15.79 -27.70 -7.15
N PRO A 168 14.87 -27.97 -8.11
CA PRO A 168 14.44 -26.97 -9.07
C PRO A 168 13.56 -25.86 -8.47
N VAL A 169 13.04 -26.05 -7.25
CA VAL A 169 12.08 -25.12 -6.63
C VAL A 169 12.60 -24.39 -5.40
N ALA A 170 13.80 -24.73 -4.91
CA ALA A 170 14.43 -24.12 -3.74
C ALA A 170 14.55 -22.58 -3.85
N GLU A 171 14.67 -22.03 -5.06
CA GLU A 171 14.65 -20.56 -5.28
C GLU A 171 13.32 -19.92 -4.83
N PHE A 172 12.22 -20.66 -4.92
CA PHE A 172 10.85 -20.17 -4.64
C PHE A 172 10.32 -20.67 -3.30
N TYR A 173 10.69 -21.89 -2.90
CA TYR A 173 10.25 -22.57 -1.69
C TYR A 173 11.48 -23.15 -0.98
N PRO A 174 12.22 -22.33 -0.21
CA PRO A 174 13.45 -22.78 0.45
C PRO A 174 13.20 -23.84 1.53
N ASP A 175 11.98 -23.88 2.07
CA ASP A 175 11.57 -24.81 3.11
C ASP A 175 10.92 -26.09 2.56
N ALA A 176 10.87 -26.27 1.23
CA ALA A 176 10.25 -27.44 0.61
C ALA A 176 11.10 -28.70 0.82
N GLY A 177 10.47 -29.75 1.33
CA GLY A 177 11.07 -31.06 1.56
C GLY A 177 10.86 -32.04 0.40
N ALA A 178 11.66 -33.11 0.37
CA ALA A 178 11.52 -34.19 -0.61
C ALA A 178 10.25 -35.04 -0.45
N GLU A 179 9.60 -34.96 0.72
CA GLU A 179 8.32 -35.62 1.02
C GLU A 179 7.12 -34.68 0.84
N ASP A 180 7.35 -33.44 0.42
CA ASP A 180 6.26 -32.51 0.16
C ASP A 180 5.52 -32.90 -1.12
N VAL A 181 4.21 -32.67 -1.14
CA VAL A 181 3.35 -32.89 -2.30
C VAL A 181 2.84 -31.57 -2.85
N TRP A 182 2.49 -31.54 -4.14
CA TRP A 182 1.92 -30.36 -4.75
C TRP A 182 0.45 -30.16 -4.40
N ALA A 183 0.13 -28.99 -3.86
CA ALA A 183 -1.23 -28.48 -3.73
C ALA A 183 -1.49 -27.36 -4.75
N THR A 184 -2.71 -27.29 -5.28
CA THR A 184 -3.18 -26.16 -6.09
C THR A 184 -3.96 -25.17 -5.25
N TRP A 185 -3.93 -23.89 -5.63
CA TRP A 185 -4.57 -22.85 -4.84
C TRP A 185 -5.18 -21.73 -5.66
N ARG A 186 -6.10 -20.99 -5.02
CA ARG A 186 -6.67 -19.74 -5.52
C ARG A 186 -6.61 -18.65 -4.46
N LEU A 187 -6.76 -17.41 -4.91
CA LEU A 187 -6.93 -16.30 -3.99
C LEU A 187 -8.32 -16.38 -3.35
N PRO A 188 -8.44 -16.11 -2.03
CA PRO A 188 -9.72 -16.10 -1.36
C PRO A 188 -10.59 -14.94 -1.87
N THR A 189 -11.91 -15.13 -1.82
CA THR A 189 -12.91 -14.09 -2.02
C THR A 189 -13.03 -13.22 -0.76
N LEU A 190 -13.64 -12.03 -0.86
CA LEU A 190 -13.90 -11.22 0.32
C LEU A 190 -14.82 -11.94 1.32
N GLU A 191 -15.82 -12.65 0.81
CA GLU A 191 -16.79 -13.41 1.61
C GLU A 191 -16.10 -14.52 2.41
N GLU A 192 -15.25 -15.32 1.79
CA GLU A 192 -14.47 -16.37 2.46
C GLU A 192 -13.61 -15.80 3.59
N LEU A 193 -12.95 -14.66 3.34
CA LEU A 193 -12.14 -13.98 4.35
C LEU A 193 -12.98 -13.44 5.51
N ILE A 194 -14.22 -13.02 5.27
CA ILE A 194 -15.14 -12.53 6.31
C ILE A 194 -15.61 -13.70 7.18
N HIS A 195 -15.95 -14.83 6.57
CA HIS A 195 -16.44 -16.02 7.27
C HIS A 195 -15.34 -16.86 7.93
N THR A 196 -14.07 -16.58 7.64
CA THR A 196 -12.94 -17.25 8.29
C THR A 196 -12.78 -16.76 9.73
N TRP A 197 -12.81 -17.71 10.66
CA TRP A 197 -12.50 -17.46 12.07
C TRP A 197 -10.99 -17.26 12.25
N PRO A 198 -10.57 -16.21 12.97
CA PRO A 198 -9.15 -15.99 13.25
C PRO A 198 -8.59 -17.07 14.18
N ALA A 199 -7.32 -17.40 14.03
CA ALA A 199 -6.59 -18.15 15.03
C ALA A 199 -6.57 -17.39 16.37
N ARG A 200 -6.66 -18.13 17.48
CA ARG A 200 -6.63 -17.54 18.84
C ARG A 200 -5.24 -17.04 19.22
N THR A 201 -4.21 -17.64 18.65
CA THR A 201 -2.79 -17.35 18.88
C THR A 201 -2.11 -17.15 17.54
N VAL A 202 -1.11 -16.27 17.51
CA VAL A 202 -0.27 -16.05 16.33
C VAL A 202 0.52 -17.33 16.04
N ALA A 203 0.69 -17.64 14.75
CA ALA A 203 1.38 -18.85 14.35
C ALA A 203 2.84 -18.88 14.84
N GLY A 204 3.16 -19.95 15.55
CA GLY A 204 4.50 -20.19 16.11
C GLY A 204 5.49 -20.72 15.07
N GLU A 205 6.75 -20.85 15.49
CA GLU A 205 7.82 -21.49 14.70
C GLU A 205 7.43 -22.84 14.06
N PRO A 206 6.82 -23.82 14.77
CA PRO A 206 6.49 -25.09 14.14
C PRO A 206 5.46 -24.96 13.01
N GLU A 207 4.44 -24.10 13.18
CA GLU A 207 3.42 -23.88 12.15
C GLU A 207 3.98 -23.12 10.94
N ARG A 208 4.94 -22.21 11.19
CA ARG A 208 5.66 -21.51 10.12
C ARG A 208 6.57 -22.45 9.34
N ARG A 209 7.28 -23.37 10.04
CA ARG A 209 8.09 -24.42 9.41
C ARG A 209 7.26 -25.40 8.60
N ARG A 210 6.02 -25.69 9.01
CA ARG A 210 5.07 -26.49 8.22
C ARG A 210 4.69 -25.81 6.90
N GLY A 211 4.85 -24.49 6.79
CA GLY A 211 4.58 -23.73 5.57
C GLY A 211 3.13 -23.21 5.44
N TRP A 212 2.21 -23.67 6.30
CA TRP A 212 0.83 -23.17 6.35
C TRP A 212 0.24 -23.14 7.77
N TRP A 213 -0.61 -22.14 8.04
CA TRP A 213 -1.28 -21.96 9.33
C TRP A 213 -2.67 -21.32 9.19
N GLN A 214 -3.45 -21.37 10.26
CA GLN A 214 -4.71 -20.63 10.33
C GLN A 214 -4.39 -19.13 10.53
N PRO A 215 -4.95 -18.23 9.69
CA PRO A 215 -4.60 -16.83 9.75
C PRO A 215 -5.08 -16.15 11.04
N ASP A 216 -4.29 -15.20 11.53
CA ASP A 216 -4.68 -14.37 12.66
C ASP A 216 -5.58 -13.18 12.24
N ILE A 217 -6.10 -12.44 13.22
CA ILE A 217 -6.99 -11.31 12.95
C ILE A 217 -6.29 -10.14 12.21
N GLY A 218 -4.99 -9.96 12.41
CA GLY A 218 -4.18 -8.94 11.73
C GLY A 218 -4.03 -9.27 10.25
N GLU A 219 -3.62 -10.49 9.94
CA GLU A 219 -3.49 -11.03 8.59
C GLU A 219 -4.84 -10.97 7.84
N LEU A 220 -5.93 -11.39 8.51
CA LEU A 220 -7.28 -11.31 7.94
C LEU A 220 -7.71 -9.87 7.64
N ARG A 221 -7.40 -8.90 8.51
CA ARG A 221 -7.75 -7.48 8.29
C ARG A 221 -7.06 -6.93 7.04
N GLU A 222 -5.78 -7.25 6.85
CA GLU A 222 -5.03 -6.82 5.66
C GLU A 222 -5.54 -7.51 4.39
N ALA A 223 -5.77 -8.82 4.45
CA ALA A 223 -6.32 -9.58 3.33
C ALA A 223 -7.70 -9.07 2.91
N ARG A 224 -8.60 -8.79 3.87
CA ARG A 224 -9.94 -8.21 3.62
C ARG A 224 -9.85 -6.84 2.96
N ARG A 225 -8.92 -5.98 3.41
CA ARG A 225 -8.68 -4.66 2.81
C ARG A 225 -8.25 -4.79 1.34
N THR A 226 -7.33 -5.72 1.08
CA THR A 226 -6.83 -5.98 -0.28
C THR A 226 -7.90 -6.58 -1.18
N ALA A 227 -8.69 -7.55 -0.69
CA ALA A 227 -9.81 -8.14 -1.41
C ALA A 227 -10.88 -7.09 -1.76
N ARG A 228 -11.27 -6.24 -0.81
CA ARG A 228 -12.21 -5.13 -1.04
C ARG A 228 -11.71 -4.15 -2.10
N SER A 229 -10.42 -3.83 -2.10
CA SER A 229 -9.82 -2.98 -3.14
C SER A 229 -9.89 -3.64 -4.52
N ARG A 230 -9.64 -4.96 -4.61
CA ARG A 230 -9.72 -5.72 -5.86
C ARG A 230 -11.14 -5.78 -6.41
N GLU A 231 -12.14 -6.02 -5.56
CA GLU A 231 -13.55 -6.03 -5.98
C GLU A 231 -14.00 -4.66 -6.49
N ARG A 232 -13.63 -3.58 -5.79
CA ARG A 232 -13.92 -2.21 -6.26
C ARG A 232 -13.30 -1.88 -7.61
N ARG A 233 -12.14 -2.45 -7.95
CA ARG A 233 -11.52 -2.27 -9.27
C ARG A 233 -12.20 -3.10 -10.36
N LYS A 234 -12.81 -4.24 -10.02
CA LYS A 234 -13.55 -5.07 -10.98
C LYS A 234 -14.95 -4.50 -11.29
N ALA A 235 -15.53 -3.77 -10.33
CA ALA A 235 -16.85 -3.15 -10.48
C ALA A 235 -16.81 -1.78 -11.18
N ARG A 236 -15.62 -1.28 -11.52
CA ARG A 236 -15.40 -0.04 -12.30
C ARG A 236 -14.99 -0.41 -13.70
#